data_AF-A0A0C9WIV7-F1
#
_entry.id   AF-A0A0C9WIV7-F1
#
_cell.length_a   1.000
_cell.length_b   1.000
_cell.length_c   1.000
_cell.angle_alpha   90.00
_cell.angle_beta   90.00
_cell.angle_gamma   90.00
#
_symmetry.space_group_name_H-M   'P 1'
#
loop_
_entity.id
_entity.type
_entity.pdbx_description
1 polymer ?
#
loop_
_entity_poly.entity_id
_entity_poly.type
_entity_poly.pdbx_seq_one_letter_code
_entity_poly.pdbx_strand_id
1 'polypeptide(L)'
;MFRVTNKVPRIRLASRFSSRTPLTPTKILSECSAAPAVLSRPSKATSKRKAGQLSHEEKARLLKVAKRPRKGPFNSILDPSEYKAGSGMVGLSEAVKSSGTYDTWAPEVAMDVLPNGMETVQKKVIKPPTVKYTQDIIQVPAIVEPHQGTSYNPPVEAHREPILKTYEAEEKRLREAEKLAEMKKIEEAHAVEPHEEGLAAGMKLAEK
;
A
#
# COMPACT_ATOMS: atom_id res chain seq x y z
N MET A 1 45.64 -22.14 63.34
CA MET A 1 44.24 -21.66 63.30
C MET A 1 43.76 -21.70 61.85
N PHE A 2 42.88 -22.66 61.51
CA PHE A 2 42.26 -22.77 60.18
C PHE A 2 40.98 -21.92 60.16
N ARG A 3 40.83 -21.01 59.20
CA ARG A 3 39.53 -20.40 58.85
C ARG A 3 39.11 -20.89 57.48
N VAL A 4 38.17 -21.82 57.46
CA VAL A 4 37.46 -22.28 56.27
C VAL A 4 36.40 -21.24 55.93
N THR A 5 36.52 -20.58 54.77
CA THR A 5 35.49 -19.66 54.26
C THR A 5 34.55 -20.44 53.34
N ASN A 6 33.34 -20.75 53.82
CA ASN A 6 32.28 -21.32 53.00
C ASN A 6 31.68 -20.24 52.09
N LYS A 7 32.03 -20.24 50.80
CA LYS A 7 31.30 -19.50 49.75
C LYS A 7 30.26 -20.43 49.12
N VAL A 8 28.98 -20.18 49.42
CA VAL A 8 27.86 -20.85 48.73
C VAL A 8 27.62 -20.12 47.39
N PRO A 9 27.65 -20.81 46.24
CA PRO A 9 27.32 -20.17 44.96
C PRO A 9 25.81 -19.95 44.84
N ARG A 10 25.39 -18.68 44.66
CA ARG A 10 24.03 -18.35 44.20
C ARG A 10 23.87 -18.83 42.76
N ILE A 11 23.07 -19.88 42.55
CA ILE A 11 22.64 -20.34 41.24
C ILE A 11 21.73 -19.25 40.65
N ARG A 12 22.21 -18.50 39.66
CA ARG A 12 21.35 -17.64 38.84
C ARG A 12 20.59 -18.56 37.88
N LEU A 13 19.29 -18.74 38.09
CA LEU A 13 18.41 -19.35 37.10
C LEU A 13 18.44 -18.46 35.86
N ALA A 14 19.16 -18.89 34.83
CA ALA A 14 19.10 -18.25 33.53
C ALA A 14 17.66 -18.31 33.03
N SER A 15 17.10 -17.14 32.69
CA SER A 15 15.84 -17.06 31.95
C SER A 15 15.93 -17.98 30.74
N ARG A 16 15.00 -18.93 30.61
CA ARG A 16 14.96 -19.90 29.51
C ARG A 16 14.66 -19.26 28.15
N PHE A 17 14.46 -17.95 28.09
CA PHE A 17 14.24 -17.21 26.87
C PHE A 17 15.54 -16.52 26.45
N SER A 18 16.15 -17.04 25.39
CA SER A 18 17.28 -16.40 24.72
C SER A 18 16.85 -15.02 24.24
N SER A 19 17.47 -13.96 24.76
CA SER A 19 17.24 -12.56 24.37
C SER A 19 17.55 -12.28 22.89
N ARG A 20 18.18 -13.22 22.20
CA ARG A 20 18.61 -13.12 20.81
C ARG A 20 17.53 -13.52 19.79
N THR A 21 16.55 -14.32 20.21
CA THR A 21 15.48 -14.80 19.32
C THR A 21 14.16 -14.20 19.76
N PRO A 22 13.52 -13.37 18.91
CA PRO A 22 12.21 -12.82 19.25
C PRO A 22 11.20 -13.95 19.43
N LEU A 23 10.32 -13.79 20.42
CA LEU A 23 9.22 -14.71 20.73
C LEU A 23 8.29 -14.83 19.50
N THR A 24 7.64 -15.98 19.34
CA THR A 24 6.62 -16.20 18.30
C THR A 24 5.56 -15.09 18.21
N PRO A 25 4.96 -14.59 19.31
CA PRO A 25 4.01 -13.49 19.24
C PRO A 25 4.63 -12.18 18.71
N THR A 26 5.89 -11.88 19.04
CA THR A 26 6.54 -10.66 18.52
C THR A 26 6.89 -10.79 17.05
N LYS A 27 7.22 -11.99 16.57
CA LYS A 27 7.34 -12.28 15.13
C LYS A 27 6.01 -12.07 14.40
N ILE A 28 4.92 -12.65 14.90
CA ILE A 28 3.58 -12.50 14.32
C ILE A 28 3.16 -11.03 14.30
N LEU A 29 3.36 -10.28 15.39
CA LEU A 29 3.06 -8.86 15.42
C LEU A 29 3.90 -8.06 14.43
N SER A 30 5.19 -8.39 14.22
CA SER A 30 6.03 -7.73 13.21
C SER A 30 5.60 -8.04 11.77
N GLU A 31 5.12 -9.26 11.51
CA GLU A 31 4.60 -9.67 10.19
C GLU A 31 3.21 -9.08 9.91
N CYS A 32 2.34 -9.00 10.92
CA CYS A 32 0.99 -8.45 10.79
C CYS A 32 0.97 -6.90 10.82
N SER A 33 1.90 -6.26 11.53
CA SER A 33 2.04 -4.79 11.53
C SER A 33 2.83 -4.26 10.35
N ALA A 34 3.54 -5.11 9.62
CA ALA A 34 4.08 -4.78 8.32
C ALA A 34 2.93 -4.61 7.33
N ALA A 35 2.36 -3.40 7.27
CA ALA A 35 1.46 -3.01 6.21
C ALA A 35 2.10 -3.43 4.87
N PRO A 36 1.48 -4.35 4.10
CA PRO A 36 2.07 -4.79 2.85
C PRO A 36 2.23 -3.55 1.98
N ALA A 37 3.48 -3.26 1.59
CA ALA A 37 3.75 -2.16 0.69
C ALA A 37 2.92 -2.41 -0.58
N VAL A 38 1.89 -1.59 -0.77
CA VAL A 38 1.12 -1.54 -2.00
C VAL A 38 2.10 -1.09 -3.07
N LEU A 39 2.73 -2.06 -3.73
CA LEU A 39 3.59 -1.85 -4.90
C LEU A 39 2.67 -1.41 -6.06
N SER A 40 2.24 -0.16 -6.03
CA SER A 40 1.60 0.51 -7.17
C SER A 40 2.58 0.71 -8.34
N ARG A 41 3.81 0.22 -8.21
CA ARG A 41 4.86 0.35 -9.21
C ARG A 41 5.79 -0.87 -9.18
N PRO A 42 6.01 -1.57 -10.30
CA PRO A 42 7.09 -2.55 -10.36
C PRO A 42 8.40 -1.84 -10.05
N SER A 43 9.13 -2.39 -9.07
CA SER A 43 10.45 -1.89 -8.67
C SER A 43 11.33 -1.73 -9.91
N LYS A 44 11.83 -0.51 -10.14
CA LYS A 44 12.77 -0.17 -11.22
C LYS A 44 14.10 -0.95 -11.14
N ALA A 45 14.31 -1.78 -10.11
CA ALA A 45 15.50 -2.64 -10.00
C ALA A 45 15.61 -3.70 -11.11
N THR A 46 14.53 -4.04 -11.81
CA THR A 46 14.55 -4.92 -13.00
C THR A 46 14.49 -4.16 -14.34
N SER A 47 14.40 -2.82 -14.31
CA SER A 47 14.11 -1.96 -15.48
C SER A 47 15.35 -1.46 -16.26
N LYS A 48 16.48 -2.18 -16.22
CA LYS A 48 17.64 -1.90 -17.10
C LYS A 48 17.86 -2.96 -18.19
N ARG A 49 17.05 -4.02 -18.23
CA ARG A 49 17.17 -5.04 -19.27
C ARG A 49 16.33 -4.63 -20.47
N LYS A 50 16.93 -4.70 -21.67
CA LYS A 50 16.19 -4.54 -22.93
C LYS A 50 14.99 -5.49 -22.90
N ALA A 51 13.80 -4.98 -23.21
CA ALA A 51 12.61 -5.81 -23.39
C ALA A 51 12.96 -6.94 -24.38
N GLY A 52 13.05 -8.18 -23.89
CA GLY A 52 13.41 -9.36 -24.68
C GLY A 52 14.66 -10.13 -24.24
N GLN A 53 15.51 -9.62 -23.33
CA GLN A 53 16.68 -10.37 -22.84
C GLN A 53 16.39 -11.10 -21.50
N LEU A 54 16.12 -12.41 -21.60
CA LEU A 54 15.93 -13.30 -20.45
C LEU A 54 17.27 -13.53 -19.71
N SER A 55 17.23 -13.56 -18.38
CA SER A 55 18.40 -13.96 -17.57
C SER A 55 18.78 -15.42 -17.86
N HIS A 56 20.05 -15.78 -17.68
CA HIS A 56 20.49 -17.18 -17.78
C HIS A 56 19.71 -18.11 -16.84
N GLU A 57 19.45 -17.66 -15.61
CA GLU A 57 18.65 -18.39 -14.62
C GLU A 57 17.20 -18.57 -15.08
N GLU A 58 16.65 -17.52 -15.68
CA GLU A 58 15.29 -17.49 -16.20
C GLU A 58 15.14 -18.40 -17.43
N LYS A 59 16.13 -18.38 -18.32
CA LYS A 59 16.25 -19.31 -19.46
C LYS A 59 16.36 -20.76 -18.97
N ALA A 60 17.17 -21.04 -17.94
CA ALA A 60 17.29 -22.37 -17.36
C ALA A 60 15.96 -22.84 -16.73
N ARG A 61 15.25 -21.94 -16.04
CA ARG A 61 13.91 -22.22 -15.50
C ARG A 61 12.90 -22.51 -16.60
N LEU A 62 12.87 -21.70 -17.66
CA LEU A 62 11.97 -21.90 -18.80
C LEU A 62 12.26 -23.22 -19.54
N LEU A 63 13.52 -23.59 -19.69
CA LEU A 63 13.89 -24.89 -20.29
C LEU A 63 13.46 -26.08 -19.41
N LYS A 64 13.51 -25.95 -18.09
CA LYS A 64 12.97 -26.97 -17.17
C LYS A 64 11.46 -27.11 -17.30
N VAL A 65 10.74 -26.01 -17.47
CA VAL A 65 9.28 -26.01 -17.68
C VAL A 65 8.94 -26.58 -19.06
N ALA A 66 9.69 -26.21 -20.10
CA ALA A 66 9.45 -26.67 -21.47
C ALA A 66 9.69 -28.19 -21.63
N LYS A 67 10.66 -28.75 -20.90
CA LYS A 67 10.97 -30.19 -20.92
C LYS A 67 10.10 -31.03 -19.97
N ARG A 68 9.26 -30.40 -19.15
CA ARG A 68 8.39 -31.13 -18.22
C ARG A 68 7.28 -31.82 -19.01
N PRO A 69 7.14 -33.16 -18.92
CA PRO A 69 6.05 -33.87 -19.59
C PRO A 69 4.71 -33.34 -19.07
N ARG A 70 3.83 -32.94 -19.99
CA ARG A 70 2.50 -32.45 -19.65
C ARG A 70 1.58 -33.65 -19.39
N LYS A 71 0.83 -33.56 -18.31
CA LYS A 71 -0.17 -34.56 -17.94
C LYS A 71 -1.50 -34.15 -18.58
N GLY A 72 -2.08 -35.03 -19.36
CA GLY A 72 -3.43 -34.86 -19.89
C GLY A 72 -4.50 -35.05 -18.81
N PRO A 73 -5.78 -34.84 -19.18
CA PRO A 73 -6.89 -35.35 -18.38
C PRO A 73 -6.66 -36.84 -18.15
N PHE A 74 -6.78 -37.30 -16.90
CA PHE A 74 -6.41 -38.66 -16.44
C PHE A 74 -4.91 -38.95 -16.21
N ASN A 75 -4.05 -37.93 -16.05
CA ASN A 75 -2.62 -38.09 -15.73
C ASN A 75 -1.80 -38.87 -16.79
N SER A 76 -2.32 -39.09 -17.99
CA SER A 76 -1.57 -39.67 -19.10
C SER A 76 -0.49 -38.70 -19.59
N ILE A 77 0.68 -39.22 -19.95
CA ILE A 77 1.76 -38.43 -20.57
C ILE A 77 1.40 -38.30 -22.05
N LEU A 78 1.04 -37.11 -22.48
CA LEU A 78 0.68 -36.83 -23.87
C LEU A 78 1.93 -36.59 -24.72
N ASP A 79 1.96 -37.18 -25.91
CA ASP A 79 3.12 -37.18 -26.79
C ASP A 79 3.32 -35.79 -27.46
N PRO A 80 4.56 -35.27 -27.60
CA PRO A 80 4.86 -33.97 -28.19
C PRO A 80 4.30 -33.73 -29.60
N SER A 81 4.09 -34.82 -30.35
CA SER A 81 3.61 -34.80 -31.73
C SER A 81 2.09 -34.53 -31.84
N GLU A 82 1.32 -34.97 -30.86
CA GLU A 82 -0.15 -34.84 -30.82
C GLU A 82 -0.62 -33.41 -30.48
N TYR A 83 0.25 -32.57 -29.90
CA TYR A 83 -0.10 -31.17 -29.58
C TYR A 83 -0.35 -30.29 -30.81
N LYS A 84 0.18 -30.67 -31.98
CA LYS A 84 -0.04 -29.94 -33.24
C LYS A 84 -1.47 -30.12 -33.79
N ALA A 85 -2.16 -31.19 -33.37
CA ALA A 85 -3.51 -31.54 -33.83
C ALA A 85 -4.64 -30.80 -33.07
N GLY A 86 -4.33 -29.78 -32.27
CA GLY A 86 -5.32 -28.81 -31.78
C GLY A 86 -5.92 -29.07 -30.39
N SER A 87 -5.62 -30.18 -29.73
CA SER A 87 -6.16 -30.47 -28.38
C SER A 87 -5.34 -29.84 -27.22
N GLY A 88 -4.13 -29.33 -27.50
CA GLY A 88 -3.26 -28.74 -26.48
C GLY A 88 -2.31 -27.67 -27.02
N MET A 89 -2.72 -26.99 -28.08
CA MET A 89 -1.91 -25.94 -28.68
C MET A 89 -1.78 -24.78 -27.69
N VAL A 90 -0.53 -24.35 -27.44
CA VAL A 90 -0.21 -23.03 -26.86
C VAL A 90 -0.52 -21.96 -27.91
N GLY A 91 -1.76 -21.96 -28.40
CA GLY A 91 -2.33 -20.84 -29.12
C GLY A 91 -2.91 -19.87 -28.10
N LEU A 92 -3.00 -18.60 -28.49
CA LEU A 92 -3.83 -17.63 -27.77
C LEU A 92 -5.20 -18.28 -27.56
N SER A 93 -5.68 -18.32 -26.32
CA SER A 93 -6.99 -18.87 -26.01
C SER A 93 -8.03 -18.15 -26.85
N GLU A 94 -9.16 -18.82 -27.13
CA GLU A 94 -10.26 -18.18 -27.84
C GLU A 94 -10.66 -16.85 -27.18
N ALA A 95 -10.63 -16.81 -25.84
CA ALA A 95 -10.80 -15.61 -25.03
C ALA A 95 -9.77 -14.48 -25.31
N VAL A 96 -8.53 -14.83 -25.67
CA VAL A 96 -7.50 -13.86 -26.05
C VAL A 96 -7.66 -13.46 -27.53
N LYS A 97 -8.15 -14.35 -28.40
CA LYS A 97 -8.52 -13.98 -29.78
C LYS A 97 -9.73 -13.06 -29.84
N SER A 98 -10.66 -13.21 -28.90
CA SER A 98 -11.80 -12.33 -28.69
C SER A 98 -11.50 -11.16 -27.76
N SER A 99 -10.25 -10.98 -27.33
CA SER A 99 -9.91 -9.83 -26.50
C SER A 99 -9.85 -8.58 -27.37
N GLY A 100 -10.63 -7.56 -27.01
CA GLY A 100 -10.79 -6.31 -27.77
C GLY A 100 -12.00 -6.23 -28.69
N THR A 101 -12.79 -7.30 -28.85
CA THR A 101 -14.11 -7.22 -29.52
C THR A 101 -15.24 -6.88 -28.56
N TYR A 102 -14.98 -6.89 -27.25
CA TYR A 102 -15.93 -6.49 -26.22
C TYR A 102 -15.89 -4.98 -26.02
N ASP A 103 -16.95 -4.30 -26.46
CA ASP A 103 -17.17 -2.88 -26.16
C ASP A 103 -17.84 -2.75 -24.79
N THR A 104 -17.07 -2.28 -23.80
CA THR A 104 -17.56 -2.05 -22.43
C THR A 104 -18.49 -0.83 -22.31
N TRP A 105 -18.60 -0.03 -23.38
CA TRP A 105 -19.41 1.20 -23.42
C TRP A 105 -20.68 1.01 -24.25
N ALA A 106 -20.81 -0.12 -24.96
CA ALA A 106 -22.05 -0.49 -25.61
C ALA A 106 -23.11 -0.79 -24.54
N PRO A 107 -24.33 -0.24 -24.65
CA PRO A 107 -25.41 -0.60 -23.75
C PRO A 107 -25.67 -2.09 -23.89
N GLU A 108 -25.57 -2.82 -22.78
CA GLU A 108 -25.91 -4.24 -22.73
C GLU A 108 -27.36 -4.40 -23.21
N VAL A 109 -27.54 -4.96 -24.41
CA VAL A 109 -28.85 -5.36 -24.90
C VAL A 109 -29.26 -6.54 -24.02
N ALA A 110 -30.06 -6.25 -23.00
CA ALA A 110 -30.72 -7.27 -22.19
C ALA A 110 -31.46 -8.20 -23.14
N MET A 111 -30.96 -9.42 -23.32
CA MET A 111 -31.72 -10.46 -23.99
C MET A 111 -32.85 -10.83 -23.04
N ASP A 112 -34.04 -10.35 -23.37
CA ASP A 112 -35.28 -10.60 -22.66
C ASP A 112 -35.56 -12.11 -22.57
N VAL A 113 -35.66 -12.57 -21.32
CA VAL A 113 -36.54 -13.61 -20.77
C VAL A 113 -37.19 -14.57 -21.77
N LEU A 114 -36.75 -15.84 -21.74
CA LEU A 114 -37.54 -16.98 -22.23
C LEU A 114 -38.72 -17.25 -21.27
N PRO A 115 -39.98 -17.26 -21.73
CA PRO A 115 -41.16 -17.33 -20.87
C PRO A 115 -41.65 -18.77 -20.69
N ASN A 116 -40.83 -19.68 -20.14
CA ASN A 116 -41.27 -21.07 -19.93
C ASN A 116 -41.15 -21.50 -18.46
N GLY A 117 -42.15 -21.08 -17.67
CA GLY A 117 -42.96 -21.94 -16.80
C GLY A 117 -42.29 -23.05 -15.97
N MET A 118 -41.44 -22.71 -15.00
CA MET A 118 -41.25 -23.54 -13.79
C MET A 118 -41.14 -22.65 -12.55
N GLU A 119 -41.87 -23.04 -11.50
CA GLU A 119 -41.95 -22.41 -10.18
C GLU A 119 -40.57 -22.02 -9.64
N THR A 120 -40.18 -20.79 -9.91
CA THR A 120 -38.95 -20.22 -9.39
C THR A 120 -39.36 -19.06 -8.51
N VAL A 121 -38.99 -19.18 -7.23
CA VAL A 121 -39.16 -18.15 -6.20
C VAL A 121 -38.76 -16.81 -6.81
N GLN A 122 -39.75 -15.96 -7.08
CA GLN A 122 -39.50 -14.62 -7.62
C GLN A 122 -38.64 -13.88 -6.60
N LYS A 123 -37.37 -13.67 -6.93
CA LYS A 123 -36.46 -12.91 -6.07
C LYS A 123 -37.08 -11.53 -5.89
N LYS A 124 -37.38 -11.17 -4.64
CA LYS A 124 -37.83 -9.82 -4.31
C LYS A 124 -36.80 -8.85 -4.86
N VAL A 125 -37.25 -7.89 -5.67
CA VAL A 125 -36.40 -6.81 -6.18
C VAL A 125 -36.06 -5.93 -4.98
N ILE A 126 -34.92 -6.19 -4.36
CA ILE A 126 -34.39 -5.38 -3.26
C ILE A 126 -33.86 -4.11 -3.88
N LYS A 127 -34.47 -2.97 -3.55
CA LYS A 127 -33.96 -1.66 -3.98
C LYS A 127 -32.56 -1.46 -3.37
N PRO A 128 -31.56 -1.05 -4.16
CA PRO A 128 -30.24 -0.79 -3.62
C PRO A 128 -30.30 0.36 -2.60
N PRO A 129 -29.50 0.32 -1.52
CA PRO A 129 -29.45 1.41 -0.56
C PRO A 129 -28.95 2.68 -1.26
N THR A 130 -29.62 3.80 -0.99
CA THR A 130 -29.21 5.11 -1.50
C THR A 130 -28.04 5.62 -0.65
N VAL A 131 -26.82 5.42 -1.13
CA VAL A 131 -25.59 5.94 -0.50
C VAL A 131 -25.14 7.18 -1.27
N LYS A 132 -24.77 8.25 -0.56
CA LYS A 132 -24.17 9.44 -1.19
C LYS A 132 -22.82 9.07 -1.79
N TYR A 133 -22.56 9.53 -3.01
CA TYR A 133 -21.25 9.29 -3.62
C TYR A 133 -20.19 10.16 -2.96
N THR A 134 -18.96 9.66 -2.90
CA THR A 134 -17.83 10.42 -2.36
C THR A 134 -17.60 11.74 -3.11
N GLN A 135 -17.93 11.77 -4.41
CA GLN A 135 -17.88 12.97 -5.24
C GLN A 135 -18.84 14.06 -4.77
N ASP A 136 -20.02 13.69 -4.25
CA ASP A 136 -21.01 14.64 -3.72
C ASP A 136 -20.57 15.27 -2.38
N ILE A 137 -19.58 14.67 -1.71
CA ILE A 137 -19.04 15.14 -0.43
C ILE A 137 -17.89 16.13 -0.65
N ILE A 138 -17.21 16.04 -1.79
CA ILE A 138 -16.06 16.89 -2.12
C ILE A 138 -16.57 18.27 -2.53
N GLN A 139 -16.35 19.28 -1.67
CA GLN A 139 -16.75 20.67 -1.93
C GLN A 139 -15.74 21.43 -2.82
N VAL A 140 -14.58 20.82 -3.08
CA VAL A 140 -13.51 21.45 -3.86
C VAL A 140 -13.78 21.20 -5.35
N PRO A 141 -13.82 22.25 -6.19
CA PRO A 141 -14.03 22.07 -7.61
C PRO A 141 -12.90 21.25 -8.23
N ALA A 142 -13.22 20.43 -9.23
CA ALA A 142 -12.24 19.58 -9.90
C ALA A 142 -11.14 20.38 -10.63
N ILE A 143 -11.46 21.61 -11.05
CA ILE A 143 -10.55 22.51 -11.77
C ILE A 143 -10.62 23.88 -11.10
N VAL A 144 -9.45 24.46 -10.84
CA VAL A 144 -9.33 25.84 -10.36
C VAL A 144 -9.32 26.75 -11.58
N GLU A 145 -10.32 27.63 -11.70
CA GLU A 145 -10.35 28.64 -12.75
C GLU A 145 -9.24 29.69 -12.52
N PRO A 146 -8.54 30.13 -13.58
CA PRO A 146 -7.49 31.13 -13.45
C PRO A 146 -8.07 32.51 -13.05
N HIS A 147 -7.34 33.24 -12.23
CA HIS A 147 -7.72 34.60 -11.81
C HIS A 147 -7.69 35.56 -13.00
N GLN A 148 -8.65 36.48 -13.13
CA GLN A 148 -8.66 37.46 -14.23
C GLN A 148 -7.39 38.33 -14.28
N GLY A 149 -6.79 38.56 -13.11
CA GLY A 149 -5.52 39.26 -12.92
C GLY A 149 -4.28 38.62 -13.55
N THR A 150 -4.35 37.34 -13.96
CA THR A 150 -3.23 36.65 -14.64
C THR A 150 -3.33 36.72 -16.16
N SER A 151 -4.34 37.40 -16.70
CA SER A 151 -4.39 37.73 -18.12
C SER A 151 -3.28 38.71 -18.50
N TYR A 152 -2.96 38.81 -19.79
CA TYR A 152 -1.91 39.70 -20.30
C TYR A 152 -2.28 41.20 -20.17
N ASN A 153 -3.57 41.50 -20.18
CA ASN A 153 -4.09 42.86 -20.05
C ASN A 153 -5.23 42.92 -19.01
N PRO A 154 -4.93 42.71 -17.72
CA PRO A 154 -5.92 42.69 -16.67
C PRO A 154 -6.32 44.13 -16.28
N PRO A 155 -7.57 44.37 -15.83
CA PRO A 155 -7.89 45.62 -15.17
C PRO A 155 -7.05 45.76 -13.89
N VAL A 156 -6.69 46.99 -13.55
CA VAL A 156 -5.73 47.30 -12.47
C VAL A 156 -6.13 46.68 -11.14
N GLU A 157 -7.43 46.64 -10.83
CA GLU A 157 -7.97 46.03 -9.61
C GLU A 157 -7.73 44.51 -9.60
N ALA A 158 -8.12 43.81 -10.67
CA ALA A 158 -7.95 42.36 -10.77
C ALA A 158 -6.48 41.93 -10.74
N HIS A 159 -5.55 42.78 -11.19
CA HIS A 159 -4.10 42.53 -11.09
C HIS A 159 -3.58 42.71 -9.66
N ARG A 160 -4.10 43.69 -8.90
CA ARG A 160 -3.67 43.96 -7.53
C ARG A 160 -4.12 42.86 -6.56
N GLU A 161 -5.32 42.32 -6.74
CA GLU A 161 -5.88 41.27 -5.89
C GLU A 161 -4.96 40.04 -5.69
N PRO A 162 -4.41 39.37 -6.72
CA PRO A 162 -3.54 38.22 -6.54
C PRO A 162 -2.22 38.61 -5.86
N ILE A 163 -1.72 39.83 -6.08
CA ILE A 163 -0.51 40.33 -5.40
C ILE A 163 -0.79 40.50 -3.90
N LEU A 164 -1.93 41.06 -3.54
CA LEU A 164 -2.32 41.20 -2.12
C LEU A 164 -2.55 39.83 -1.46
N LYS A 165 -3.25 38.91 -2.15
CA LYS A 165 -3.48 37.54 -1.65
C LYS A 165 -2.17 36.78 -1.41
N THR A 166 -1.19 36.92 -2.32
CA THR A 166 0.12 36.29 -2.17
C THR A 166 0.93 36.91 -1.03
N TYR A 167 0.87 38.23 -0.89
CA TYR A 167 1.48 38.95 0.22
C TYR A 167 0.91 38.49 1.58
N GLU A 168 -0.41 38.44 1.72
CA GLU A 168 -1.08 37.97 2.94
C GLU A 168 -0.73 36.52 3.28
N ALA A 169 -0.58 35.66 2.27
CA ALA A 169 -0.18 34.26 2.47
C ALA A 169 1.26 34.15 2.99
N GLU A 170 2.19 34.93 2.44
CA GLU A 170 3.58 34.97 2.93
C GLU A 170 3.67 35.55 4.34
N GLU A 171 2.92 36.60 4.67
CA GLU A 171 2.86 37.12 6.04
C GLU A 171 2.36 36.07 7.04
N LYS A 172 1.33 35.30 6.68
CA LYS A 172 0.81 34.22 7.54
C LYS A 172 1.87 33.14 7.73
N ARG A 173 2.55 32.75 6.65
CA ARG A 173 3.64 31.77 6.68
C ARG A 173 4.79 32.20 7.60
N LEU A 174 5.20 33.46 7.54
CA LEU A 174 6.23 34.01 8.44
C LEU A 174 5.77 33.97 9.89
N ARG A 175 4.54 34.42 10.17
CA ARG A 175 3.94 34.37 11.53
C ARG A 175 3.85 32.95 12.09
N GLU A 176 3.47 31.98 11.27
CA GLU A 176 3.43 30.56 11.66
C GLU A 176 4.83 30.01 11.91
N ALA A 177 5.82 30.39 11.08
CA ALA A 177 7.21 29.99 11.28
C ALA A 177 7.81 30.55 12.58
N GLU A 178 7.51 31.81 12.92
CA GLU A 178 7.91 32.43 14.19
C GLU A 178 7.30 31.71 15.39
N LYS A 179 5.99 31.46 15.36
CA LYS A 179 5.30 30.69 16.42
C LYS A 179 5.86 29.29 16.59
N LEU A 180 6.15 28.59 15.49
CA LEU A 180 6.77 27.27 15.54
C LEU A 180 8.20 27.32 16.07
N ALA A 181 8.97 28.38 15.77
CA ALA A 181 10.31 28.57 16.32
C ALA A 181 10.26 28.85 17.83
N GLU A 182 9.28 29.64 18.28
CA GLU A 182 9.04 29.87 19.72
C GLU A 182 8.66 28.57 20.43
N MET A 183 7.73 27.78 19.88
CA MET A 183 7.35 26.47 20.43
C MET A 183 8.54 25.53 20.50
N LYS A 184 9.37 25.47 19.45
CA LYS A 184 10.60 24.66 19.45
C LYS A 184 11.58 25.08 20.53
N LYS A 185 11.78 26.39 20.77
CA LYS A 185 12.64 26.86 21.87
C LYS A 185 12.12 26.44 23.24
N ILE A 186 10.79 26.45 23.44
CA ILE A 186 10.17 25.99 24.69
C ILE A 186 10.34 24.47 24.85
N GLU A 187 10.13 23.69 23.78
CA GLU A 187 10.35 22.24 23.77
C GLU A 187 11.82 21.88 24.03
N GLU A 188 12.76 22.58 23.39
CA GLU A 188 14.21 22.41 23.61
C GLU A 188 14.59 22.76 25.05
N ALA A 189 14.06 23.85 25.61
CA ALA A 189 14.28 24.21 27.01
C ALA A 189 13.73 23.13 27.96
N HIS A 190 12.55 22.57 27.68
CA HIS A 190 11.97 21.48 28.45
C HIS A 190 12.77 20.16 28.29
N ALA A 191 13.43 19.93 27.15
CA ALA A 191 14.24 18.75 26.92
C ALA A 191 15.63 18.81 27.59
N VAL A 192 16.15 20.00 27.90
CA VAL A 192 17.45 20.20 28.56
C VAL A 192 17.36 20.09 30.08
N GLU A 193 16.16 20.20 30.67
CA GLU A 193 15.95 19.85 32.09
C GLU A 193 16.36 18.38 32.30
N PRO A 194 17.34 18.10 33.17
CA PRO A 194 17.89 16.76 33.32
C PRO A 194 16.79 15.84 33.85
N HIS A 195 16.32 14.94 32.99
CA HIS A 195 15.61 13.75 33.42
C HIS A 195 16.56 12.93 34.31
N GLU A 196 16.43 13.06 35.63
CA GLU A 196 17.10 12.17 36.56
C GLU A 196 16.73 10.73 36.20
N GLU A 197 17.71 9.92 35.81
CA GLU A 197 17.53 8.53 35.39
C GLU A 197 16.86 7.72 36.51
N GLY A 198 15.53 7.62 36.46
CA GLY A 198 14.72 6.93 37.48
C GLY A 198 13.44 7.66 37.91
N LEU A 199 13.24 8.93 37.55
CA LEU A 199 12.02 9.69 37.86
C LEU A 199 11.22 10.03 36.60
N ALA A 200 9.90 9.83 36.67
CA ALA A 200 8.97 10.22 35.61
C ALA A 200 8.90 11.75 35.48
N ALA A 201 8.67 12.25 34.27
CA ALA A 201 8.62 13.68 33.96
C ALA A 201 7.64 14.40 34.89
N GLY A 202 8.12 15.34 35.70
CA GLY A 202 7.30 16.18 36.58
C GLY A 202 7.23 15.80 38.07
N MET A 203 7.95 14.79 38.56
CA MET A 203 8.02 14.50 40.01
C MET A 203 9.26 15.15 40.67
N LYS A 204 9.03 16.04 41.66
CA LYS A 204 10.10 16.57 42.53
C LYS A 204 10.22 15.73 43.79
N LEU A 205 11.44 15.34 44.17
CA LEU A 205 11.71 14.75 45.48
C LEU A 205 11.50 15.82 46.56
N ALA A 206 10.69 15.51 47.57
CA ALA A 206 10.59 16.35 48.76
C ALA A 206 11.91 16.25 49.52
N GLU A 207 12.64 17.36 49.60
CA GLU A 207 13.85 17.45 50.43
C GLU A 207 13.48 17.30 51.91
N LYS A 208 14.38 16.67 52.66
CA LYS A 208 14.15 16.12 54.00
C LYS A 208 14.66 17.06 55.09
#